data_AF-T0Q494-F1
#
_entry.id   AF-T0Q494-F1
#
_cell.length_a   1.000
_cell.length_b   1.000
_cell.length_c   1.000
_cell.angle_alpha   90.00
_cell.angle_beta   90.00
_cell.angle_gamma   90.00
#
_symmetry.space_group_name_H-M   'P 1'
#
loop_
_entity.id
_entity.type
_entity.pdbx_description
1 polymer ?
#
loop_
_entity_poly.entity_id
_entity_poly.type
_entity_poly.pdbx_seq_one_letter_code
_entity_poly.pdbx_strand_id
1 'polypeptide(L)'
;MVHFSTCRFATTMVSCLSAPSFASAPVAVDAKGIVATSAIAAGTVLFQEKALVASCFGNMDMDEGHDSDCDDEECGGCIEVDDDDDVKEELTEDELDSVSPAVVANFDKYMAFCETHDVLSMVDIRKNLVKLFHHFTSDASTLDVVSNLSVISDDVTSCLDTALALRKDLSEIIPGGLSDADVAHFIGVLHNHSQALEEIDGSGLFQYVSKLSHSCLPNVNLTVDGTTIWATAIKPIAIGEPLTVDLMDVFYSASNDRAEALATEEIHCTCGYCTGAIPDFARAFKCKDTACDGIVHPTAEKYACTACHAAWSDEQAEQVEALDMPLIVALEAASTFAEYDAIIAASPLHKYHHVCYMALENLSASWSEDDDDEIEVVCRRMLECINYVVPYPHEEKTQHYDNLAQALISNGNVNGATEAYERAYEMSCLCSGAEYEKSVFYKKLVENTPATREEWMVAYGLDGDDDDEE
;
A
#
# COMPACT_ATOMS: atom_id res chain seq x y z
N MET A 1 -9.68 0.91 21.59
CA MET A 1 -9.33 1.33 20.22
C MET A 1 -7.98 0.69 19.91
N VAL A 2 -7.95 -0.63 19.69
CA VAL A 2 -6.76 -1.28 19.14
C VAL A 2 -6.95 -1.16 17.65
N HIS A 3 -6.48 -0.06 17.07
CA HIS A 3 -6.05 -0.16 15.68
C HIS A 3 -5.11 -1.38 15.67
N PHE A 4 -5.33 -2.35 14.78
CA PHE A 4 -4.21 -3.06 14.17
C PHE A 4 -3.43 -2.00 13.37
N SER A 5 -2.85 -1.06 14.11
CA SER A 5 -1.97 -0.04 13.64
C SER A 5 -0.81 -0.85 13.13
N THR A 6 -0.48 -0.65 11.86
CA THR A 6 0.89 -0.84 11.42
C THR A 6 1.77 -0.33 12.55
N CYS A 7 2.42 -1.22 13.30
CA CYS A 7 3.40 -0.80 14.29
C CYS A 7 4.40 0.05 13.51
N ARG A 8 4.33 1.37 13.69
CA ARG A 8 5.32 2.30 13.19
C ARG A 8 6.57 1.93 13.97
N PHE A 9 7.50 1.25 13.29
CA PHE A 9 8.78 0.91 13.86
C PHE A 9 9.53 2.22 14.10
N ALA A 10 9.48 2.76 15.30
CA ALA A 10 10.46 3.74 15.75
C ALA A 10 11.75 2.97 16.02
N THR A 11 12.56 2.72 14.99
CA THR A 11 13.90 2.19 15.20
C THR A 11 14.89 2.84 14.25
N THR A 12 15.67 3.76 14.82
CA THR A 12 16.77 4.46 14.16
C THR A 12 17.94 3.49 13.96
N MET A 13 17.85 2.57 13.01
CA MET A 13 19.01 1.87 12.48
C MET A 13 18.94 1.84 10.97
N VAL A 14 19.56 2.84 10.33
CA VAL A 14 19.93 2.82 8.91
C VAL A 14 20.87 1.63 8.69
N SER A 15 20.30 0.44 8.47
CA SER A 15 21.05 -0.71 8.02
C SER A 15 21.28 -0.52 6.53
N CYS A 16 22.55 -0.44 6.14
CA CYS A 16 22.96 -0.23 4.76
C CYS A 16 22.63 -1.49 3.96
N LEU A 17 21.38 -1.60 3.48
CA LEU A 17 20.91 -2.67 2.63
C LEU A 17 21.80 -2.73 1.39
N SER A 18 22.42 -3.90 1.15
CA SER A 18 23.36 -4.08 0.05
C SER A 18 22.66 -4.27 -1.31
N ALA A 19 21.65 -3.45 -1.59
CA ALA A 19 20.94 -3.47 -2.86
C ALA A 19 21.74 -2.70 -3.92
N PRO A 20 21.93 -3.27 -5.13
CA PRO A 20 22.60 -2.55 -6.23
C PRO A 20 21.76 -1.35 -6.66
N SER A 21 22.39 -0.32 -7.22
CA SER A 21 21.65 0.70 -7.97
C SER A 21 21.16 0.09 -9.29
N PHE A 22 20.11 0.69 -9.89
CA PHE A 22 19.56 0.23 -11.18
C PHE A 22 20.64 0.01 -12.25
N ALA A 23 21.64 0.90 -12.33
CA ALA A 23 22.73 0.80 -13.31
C ALA A 23 23.65 -0.42 -13.14
N SER A 24 23.69 -0.98 -11.93
CA SER A 24 24.49 -2.17 -11.58
C SER A 24 23.66 -3.44 -11.40
N ALA A 25 22.33 -3.31 -11.46
CA ALA A 25 21.39 -4.39 -11.27
C ALA A 25 21.28 -5.28 -12.52
N PRO A 26 20.84 -6.54 -12.38
CA PRO A 26 20.62 -7.48 -13.49
C PRO A 26 19.33 -7.17 -14.27
N VAL A 27 19.09 -5.89 -14.60
CA VAL A 27 17.90 -5.40 -15.30
C VAL A 27 18.28 -4.37 -16.36
N ALA A 28 17.40 -4.13 -17.32
CA ALA A 28 17.55 -3.10 -18.34
C ALA A 28 16.19 -2.58 -18.78
N VAL A 29 16.15 -1.34 -19.29
CA VAL A 29 14.95 -0.80 -19.95
C VAL A 29 14.95 -1.22 -21.43
N ASP A 30 13.85 -1.78 -21.89
CA ASP A 30 13.59 -2.08 -23.30
C ASP A 30 12.17 -1.65 -23.71
N ALA A 31 11.70 -2.09 -24.89
CA ALA A 31 10.37 -1.73 -25.41
C ALA A 31 9.19 -2.31 -24.60
N LYS A 32 9.44 -3.24 -23.67
CA LYS A 32 8.45 -3.87 -22.79
C LYS A 32 8.47 -3.29 -21.38
N GLY A 33 9.24 -2.22 -21.13
CA GLY A 33 9.49 -1.68 -19.80
C GLY A 33 10.82 -2.16 -19.24
N ILE A 34 10.88 -2.47 -17.94
CA ILE A 34 12.09 -3.01 -17.31
C ILE A 34 12.07 -4.54 -17.45
N VAL A 35 13.17 -5.12 -17.94
CA VAL A 35 13.32 -6.57 -18.13
C VAL A 35 14.56 -7.11 -17.42
N ALA A 36 14.52 -8.38 -17.02
CA ALA A 36 15.67 -9.04 -16.43
C ALA A 36 16.76 -9.34 -17.48
N THR A 37 18.04 -9.07 -17.16
CA THR A 37 19.19 -9.37 -18.03
C THR A 37 19.88 -10.69 -17.68
N SER A 38 19.60 -11.24 -16.50
CA SER A 38 19.97 -12.59 -16.07
C SER A 38 18.77 -13.33 -15.48
N ALA A 39 18.89 -14.63 -15.24
CA ALA A 39 17.89 -15.35 -14.45
C ALA A 39 17.99 -14.89 -12.99
N ILE A 40 16.84 -14.71 -12.34
CA ILE A 40 16.75 -14.17 -10.97
C ILE A 40 15.92 -15.11 -10.10
N ALA A 41 16.39 -15.35 -8.88
CA ALA A 41 15.68 -16.17 -7.90
C ALA A 41 14.68 -15.33 -7.09
N ALA A 42 13.63 -15.98 -6.56
CA ALA A 42 12.73 -15.34 -5.61
C ALA A 42 13.50 -14.91 -4.33
N GLY A 43 13.07 -13.80 -3.71
CA GLY A 43 13.73 -13.14 -2.59
C GLY A 43 14.98 -12.34 -2.95
N THR A 44 15.33 -12.23 -4.23
CA THR A 44 16.48 -11.42 -4.66
C THR A 44 16.08 -9.95 -4.76
N VAL A 45 16.72 -9.08 -3.98
CA VAL A 45 16.61 -7.63 -4.14
C VAL A 45 17.30 -7.22 -5.46
N LEU A 46 16.51 -6.66 -6.38
CA LEU A 46 16.90 -6.38 -7.75
C LEU A 46 17.69 -5.09 -7.85
N PHE A 47 17.14 -4.02 -7.27
CA PHE A 47 17.76 -2.72 -7.16
C PHE A 47 17.08 -1.90 -6.06
N GLN A 48 17.77 -0.85 -5.63
CA GLN A 48 17.19 0.24 -4.85
C GLN A 48 17.22 1.55 -5.61
N GLU A 49 16.25 2.41 -5.30
CA GLU A 49 16.14 3.74 -5.88
C GLU A 49 15.69 4.74 -4.81
N LYS A 50 16.44 5.82 -4.64
CA LYS A 50 16.01 6.97 -3.86
C LYS A 50 15.09 7.84 -4.70
N ALA A 51 14.04 8.38 -4.10
CA ALA A 51 13.12 9.31 -4.75
C ALA A 51 13.89 10.47 -5.40
N LEU A 52 13.49 10.81 -6.62
CA LEU A 52 13.98 12.01 -7.32
C LEU A 52 13.50 13.27 -6.59
N VAL A 53 12.23 13.28 -6.20
CA VAL A 53 11.61 14.29 -5.31
C VAL A 53 10.68 13.55 -4.34
N ALA A 54 10.61 14.02 -3.10
CA ALA A 54 9.69 13.50 -2.09
C ALA A 54 9.31 14.60 -1.09
N SER A 55 8.08 14.59 -0.60
CA SER A 55 7.53 15.53 0.38
C SER A 55 6.45 14.86 1.22
N CYS A 56 6.29 15.30 2.48
CA CYS A 56 5.17 14.94 3.33
C CYS A 56 3.86 15.60 2.83
N PHE A 57 2.72 15.09 3.30
CA PHE A 57 1.37 15.61 3.08
C PHE A 57 1.12 16.96 3.77
N GLY A 58 2.15 17.54 4.39
CA GLY A 58 2.13 18.84 5.08
C GLY A 58 2.17 18.70 6.59
N ASN A 59 1.93 19.81 7.27
CA ASN A 59 1.66 19.87 8.71
C ASN A 59 0.27 19.26 8.97
N MET A 60 0.17 17.94 8.90
CA MET A 60 -0.95 17.26 9.53
C MET A 60 -0.67 17.28 11.03
N ASP A 61 -1.56 17.87 11.82
CA ASP A 61 -1.55 17.71 13.27
C ASP A 61 -1.62 16.21 13.58
N MET A 62 -0.48 15.64 13.90
CA MET A 62 -0.36 14.30 14.46
C MET A 62 -0.94 14.39 15.87
N ASP A 63 -2.21 14.03 16.05
CA ASP A 63 -2.86 13.57 17.29
C ASP A 63 -2.13 13.86 18.63
N GLU A 64 -1.90 15.14 18.96
CA GLU A 64 -1.79 15.61 20.35
C GLU A 64 -3.11 16.27 20.81
N GLY A 65 -4.19 16.08 20.03
CA GLY A 65 -5.54 16.46 20.41
C GLY A 65 -6.18 15.40 21.28
N HIS A 66 -5.96 15.48 22.60
CA HIS A 66 -6.81 14.76 23.55
C HIS A 66 -8.28 15.12 23.29
N ASP A 67 -9.14 14.10 23.19
CA ASP A 67 -10.59 14.22 23.01
C ASP A 67 -11.16 15.37 23.88
N SER A 68 -12.01 16.21 23.30
CA SER A 68 -12.67 17.34 23.98
C SER A 68 -13.55 16.93 25.17
N ASP A 69 -13.74 15.62 25.38
CA ASP A 69 -14.57 15.01 26.42
C ASP A 69 -13.71 14.35 27.55
N CYS A 70 -12.44 14.73 27.70
CA CYS A 70 -11.63 14.33 28.86
C CYS A 70 -12.13 15.03 30.14
N ASP A 71 -12.97 14.33 30.91
CA ASP A 71 -13.48 14.74 32.24
C ASP A 71 -12.43 14.58 33.37
N ASP A 72 -11.14 14.54 33.07
CA ASP A 72 -10.09 14.34 34.09
C ASP A 72 -9.63 15.66 34.72
N GLU A 73 -10.04 15.90 35.97
CA GLU A 73 -9.68 17.09 36.76
C GLU A 73 -8.18 17.14 37.17
N GLU A 74 -7.39 16.09 36.88
CA GLU A 74 -5.93 16.05 37.14
C GLU A 74 -5.04 16.35 35.92
N CYS A 75 -5.61 16.49 34.72
CA CYS A 75 -4.88 16.97 33.54
C CYS A 75 -4.55 18.47 33.73
N GLY A 76 -3.27 18.84 33.66
CA GLY A 76 -2.71 20.16 34.03
C GLY A 76 -3.14 21.39 33.22
N GLY A 77 -4.38 21.44 32.74
CA GLY A 77 -4.95 22.45 31.87
C GLY A 77 -4.90 21.99 30.43
N CYS A 78 -6.07 21.84 29.83
CA CYS A 78 -6.22 21.71 28.38
C CYS A 78 -5.36 22.79 27.71
N ILE A 79 -4.41 22.40 26.85
CA ILE A 79 -4.00 23.31 25.79
C ILE A 79 -5.27 23.47 24.95
N GLU A 80 -5.87 24.66 25.02
CA GLU A 80 -6.80 25.09 23.97
C GLU A 80 -5.97 25.05 22.68
N VAL A 81 -6.16 24.00 21.88
CA VAL A 81 -5.80 24.06 20.47
C VAL A 81 -6.83 25.04 19.90
N ASP A 82 -6.41 26.28 19.68
CA ASP A 82 -7.25 27.27 19.02
C ASP A 82 -7.63 26.70 17.65
N ASP A 83 -8.90 26.34 17.45
CA ASP A 83 -9.50 25.90 16.16
C ASP A 83 -9.31 26.94 15.01
N ASP A 84 -8.64 28.06 15.27
CA ASP A 84 -8.44 29.22 14.40
C ASP A 84 -6.98 29.40 13.91
N ASP A 85 -6.01 28.60 14.38
CA ASP A 85 -4.65 28.65 13.85
C ASP A 85 -4.46 27.60 12.75
N ASP A 86 -4.91 27.92 11.52
CA ASP A 86 -4.43 27.25 10.30
C ASP A 86 -2.89 27.24 10.35
N VAL A 87 -2.28 26.12 10.77
CA VAL A 87 -0.82 25.99 10.83
C VAL A 87 -0.32 26.15 9.42
N LYS A 88 0.25 27.33 9.13
CA LYS A 88 0.74 27.64 7.79
C LYS A 88 1.78 26.61 7.41
N GLU A 89 1.62 26.06 6.22
CA GLU A 89 2.61 25.17 5.66
C GLU A 89 3.93 25.94 5.44
N GLU A 90 5.03 25.39 5.93
CA GLU A 90 6.37 25.96 5.78
C GLU A 90 7.30 24.94 5.10
N LEU A 91 8.40 25.45 4.53
CA LEU A 91 9.48 24.58 4.06
C LEU A 91 10.34 24.19 5.25
N THR A 92 10.58 22.90 5.43
CA THR A 92 11.53 22.44 6.45
C THR A 92 12.96 22.86 6.09
N GLU A 93 13.87 22.85 7.08
CA GLU A 93 15.28 23.17 6.83
C GLU A 93 15.89 22.31 5.71
N ASP A 94 15.53 21.03 5.66
CA ASP A 94 15.97 20.08 4.63
C ASP A 94 15.36 20.38 3.25
N GLU A 95 14.17 20.97 3.19
CA GLU A 95 13.49 21.30 1.94
C GLU A 95 14.05 22.58 1.29
N LEU A 96 14.62 23.50 2.06
CA LEU A 96 15.15 24.78 1.54
C LEU A 96 16.20 24.59 0.45
N ASP A 97 17.05 23.57 0.58
CA ASP A 97 18.11 23.26 -0.40
C ASP A 97 17.56 22.55 -1.66
N SER A 98 16.33 22.03 -1.59
CA SER A 98 15.67 21.29 -2.68
C SER A 98 14.78 22.15 -3.57
N VAL A 99 14.64 23.44 -3.25
CA VAL A 99 13.82 24.41 -4.01
C VAL A 99 14.65 25.62 -4.45
N SER A 100 14.08 26.49 -5.30
CA SER A 100 14.79 27.70 -5.72
C SER A 100 14.60 28.86 -4.71
N PRO A 101 15.52 29.82 -4.61
CA PRO A 101 15.32 31.01 -3.77
C PRO A 101 14.06 31.82 -4.12
N ALA A 102 13.61 31.76 -5.39
CA ALA A 102 12.39 32.41 -5.82
C ALA A 102 11.14 31.72 -5.25
N VAL A 103 11.17 30.39 -5.10
CA VAL A 103 10.13 29.61 -4.42
C VAL A 103 10.11 29.99 -2.94
N VAL A 104 11.25 29.98 -2.25
CA VAL A 104 11.34 30.37 -0.83
C VAL A 104 10.75 31.76 -0.59
N ALA A 105 11.08 32.74 -1.45
CA ALA A 105 10.57 34.11 -1.32
C ALA A 105 9.07 34.28 -1.62
N ASN A 106 8.43 33.30 -2.26
CA ASN A 106 7.03 33.35 -2.68
C ASN A 106 6.21 32.16 -2.19
N PHE A 107 6.69 31.41 -1.20
CA PHE A 107 6.10 30.14 -0.79
C PHE A 107 4.64 30.28 -0.35
N ASP A 108 4.33 31.21 0.57
CA ASP A 108 2.95 31.47 1.00
C ASP A 108 1.99 31.76 -0.15
N LYS A 109 2.43 32.55 -1.15
CA LYS A 109 1.61 32.87 -2.32
C LYS A 109 1.43 31.64 -3.21
N TYR A 110 2.44 30.80 -3.31
CA TYR A 110 2.39 29.55 -4.05
C TYR A 110 1.41 28.56 -3.40
N MET A 111 1.43 28.43 -2.08
CA MET A 111 0.49 27.56 -1.35
C MET A 111 -0.96 28.02 -1.51
N ALA A 112 -1.21 29.32 -1.31
CA ALA A 112 -2.53 29.93 -1.53
C ALA A 112 -3.00 29.80 -2.98
N PHE A 113 -2.09 29.84 -3.96
CA PHE A 113 -2.43 29.55 -5.36
C PHE A 113 -2.89 28.09 -5.50
N CYS A 114 -2.13 27.14 -4.97
CA CYS A 114 -2.39 25.71 -5.11
C CYS A 114 -3.72 25.29 -4.46
N GLU A 115 -4.10 25.87 -3.32
CA GLU A 115 -5.40 25.61 -2.65
C GLU A 115 -6.62 25.92 -3.53
N THR A 116 -6.47 26.76 -4.53
CA THR A 116 -7.55 27.13 -5.45
C THR A 116 -7.57 26.31 -6.75
N HIS A 117 -6.66 25.34 -6.89
CA HIS A 117 -6.52 24.50 -8.08
C HIS A 117 -6.48 23.01 -7.70
N ASP A 118 -7.54 22.28 -8.04
CA ASP A 118 -7.74 20.89 -7.61
C ASP A 118 -6.53 19.97 -7.90
N VAL A 119 -5.89 20.13 -9.07
CA VAL A 119 -4.69 19.34 -9.45
C VAL A 119 -3.42 19.70 -8.66
N LEU A 120 -3.47 20.66 -7.74
CA LEU A 120 -2.37 20.98 -6.81
C LEU A 120 -2.86 21.05 -5.36
N SER A 121 -4.05 20.48 -5.07
CA SER A 121 -4.64 20.47 -3.74
C SER A 121 -3.80 19.69 -2.72
N MET A 122 -3.17 18.61 -3.16
CA MET A 122 -2.29 17.77 -2.33
C MET A 122 -0.94 18.45 -2.07
N VAL A 123 -0.55 18.54 -0.79
CA VAL A 123 0.61 19.34 -0.33
C VAL A 123 1.94 18.79 -0.82
N ASP A 124 2.10 17.48 -0.72
CA ASP A 124 3.23 16.72 -1.23
C ASP A 124 3.40 16.93 -2.73
N ILE A 125 2.32 16.89 -3.52
CA ILE A 125 2.35 17.10 -4.98
C ILE A 125 2.83 18.51 -5.33
N ARG A 126 2.28 19.56 -4.69
CA ARG A 126 2.72 20.94 -4.96
C ARG A 126 4.17 21.19 -4.52
N LYS A 127 4.62 20.63 -3.38
CA LYS A 127 6.03 20.70 -2.98
C LYS A 127 6.95 19.94 -3.96
N ASN A 128 6.56 18.74 -4.39
CA ASN A 128 7.31 17.95 -5.36
C ASN A 128 7.42 18.67 -6.72
N LEU A 129 6.40 19.42 -7.15
CA LEU A 129 6.45 20.21 -8.39
C LEU A 129 7.57 21.25 -8.37
N VAL A 130 7.68 22.04 -7.29
CA VAL A 130 8.73 23.07 -7.19
C VAL A 130 10.13 22.46 -7.00
N LYS A 131 10.23 21.24 -6.44
CA LYS A 131 11.47 20.46 -6.44
C LYS A 131 11.86 19.99 -7.85
N LEU A 132 10.90 19.57 -8.69
CA LEU A 132 11.18 19.27 -10.10
C LEU A 132 11.67 20.51 -10.87
N PHE A 133 11.14 21.70 -10.57
CA PHE A 133 11.66 22.95 -11.13
C PHE A 133 13.11 23.21 -10.73
N HIS A 134 13.46 22.96 -9.46
CA HIS A 134 14.84 23.05 -9.01
C HIS A 134 15.74 22.05 -9.73
N HIS A 135 15.31 20.79 -9.90
CA HIS A 135 16.03 19.79 -10.68
C HIS A 135 16.29 20.25 -12.12
N PHE A 136 15.29 20.82 -12.80
CA PHE A 136 15.46 21.36 -14.15
C PHE A 136 16.56 22.43 -14.22
N THR A 137 16.67 23.30 -13.20
CA THR A 137 17.70 24.34 -13.19
C THR A 137 19.08 23.83 -12.80
N SER A 138 19.15 22.82 -11.93
CA SER A 138 20.39 22.29 -11.38
C SER A 138 21.02 21.23 -12.28
N ASP A 139 20.22 20.30 -12.80
CA ASP A 139 20.61 19.28 -13.78
C ASP A 139 19.38 18.73 -14.52
N ALA A 140 19.03 19.36 -15.65
CA ALA A 140 17.88 18.94 -16.46
C ALA A 140 17.92 17.47 -16.92
N SER A 141 19.11 16.84 -16.98
CA SER A 141 19.21 15.44 -17.40
C SER A 141 18.59 14.45 -16.41
N THR A 142 18.40 14.86 -15.14
CA THR A 142 17.69 14.03 -14.16
C THR A 142 16.19 13.91 -14.46
N LEU A 143 15.66 14.75 -15.35
CA LEU A 143 14.25 14.76 -15.75
C LEU A 143 13.98 14.06 -17.08
N ASP A 144 15.01 13.57 -17.77
CA ASP A 144 14.86 12.87 -19.06
C ASP A 144 13.84 11.73 -18.98
N VAL A 145 13.80 11.03 -17.84
CA VAL A 145 12.83 9.97 -17.58
C VAL A 145 11.43 10.53 -17.35
N VAL A 146 11.30 11.53 -16.48
CA VAL A 146 10.03 12.18 -16.10
C VAL A 146 9.31 12.74 -17.33
N SER A 147 10.04 13.37 -18.25
CA SER A 147 9.49 13.94 -19.49
C SER A 147 8.92 12.89 -20.46
N ASN A 148 9.20 11.60 -20.25
CA ASN A 148 8.69 10.50 -21.08
C ASN A 148 7.65 9.62 -20.36
N LEU A 149 7.31 9.93 -19.10
CA LEU A 149 6.23 9.25 -18.38
C LEU A 149 4.86 9.69 -18.92
N SER A 150 3.87 8.81 -18.83
CA SER A 150 2.51 9.09 -19.28
C SER A 150 1.74 9.95 -18.27
N VAL A 151 0.81 10.75 -18.78
CA VAL A 151 -0.17 11.50 -17.98
C VAL A 151 -1.55 10.97 -18.34
N ILE A 152 -2.42 10.84 -17.35
CA ILE A 152 -3.83 10.43 -17.54
C ILE A 152 -4.52 11.43 -18.47
N SER A 153 -5.20 10.93 -19.50
CA SER A 153 -5.69 11.79 -20.57
C SER A 153 -6.76 12.79 -20.10
N ASP A 154 -7.54 12.42 -19.10
CA ASP A 154 -8.57 13.27 -18.50
C ASP A 154 -7.98 14.47 -17.72
N ASP A 155 -6.76 14.34 -17.18
CA ASP A 155 -6.09 15.39 -16.41
C ASP A 155 -5.32 16.41 -17.27
N VAL A 156 -5.07 16.09 -18.54
CA VAL A 156 -4.23 16.92 -19.42
C VAL A 156 -4.74 18.37 -19.52
N THR A 157 -6.05 18.56 -19.57
CA THR A 157 -6.65 19.90 -19.71
C THR A 157 -6.54 20.71 -18.42
N SER A 158 -6.89 20.12 -17.28
CA SER A 158 -6.83 20.78 -15.96
C SER A 158 -5.39 21.09 -15.56
N CYS A 159 -4.44 20.20 -15.87
CA CYS A 159 -3.01 20.44 -15.70
C CYS A 159 -2.52 21.62 -16.54
N LEU A 160 -2.95 21.72 -17.80
CA LEU A 160 -2.56 22.82 -18.68
C LEU A 160 -3.12 24.17 -18.24
N ASP A 161 -4.41 24.20 -17.86
CA ASP A 161 -5.05 25.41 -17.35
C ASP A 161 -4.37 25.91 -16.07
N THR A 162 -4.02 24.99 -15.16
CA THR A 162 -3.28 25.29 -13.93
C THR A 162 -1.86 25.79 -14.21
N ALA A 163 -1.15 25.18 -15.16
CA ALA A 163 0.19 25.64 -15.56
C ALA A 163 0.17 27.07 -16.13
N LEU A 164 -0.82 27.40 -16.97
CA LEU A 164 -1.02 28.73 -17.51
C LEU A 164 -1.34 29.76 -16.41
N ALA A 165 -2.21 29.40 -15.47
CA ALA A 165 -2.55 30.25 -14.32
C ALA A 165 -1.33 30.48 -13.43
N LEU A 166 -0.56 29.43 -13.13
CA LEU A 166 0.65 29.53 -12.31
C LEU A 166 1.68 30.45 -12.96
N ARG A 167 1.91 30.34 -14.27
CA ARG A 167 2.84 31.24 -14.97
C ARG A 167 2.35 32.68 -15.00
N LYS A 168 1.04 32.90 -15.10
CA LYS A 168 0.46 34.23 -15.09
C LYS A 168 0.60 34.91 -13.73
N ASP A 169 0.38 34.18 -12.65
CA ASP A 169 0.27 34.75 -11.30
C ASP A 169 1.59 34.68 -10.49
N LEU A 170 2.46 33.70 -10.80
CA LEU A 170 3.72 33.45 -10.10
C LEU A 170 4.86 33.07 -11.08
N SER A 171 5.06 33.89 -12.12
CA SER A 171 6.09 33.62 -13.14
C SER A 171 7.52 33.43 -12.59
N GLU A 172 7.83 34.02 -11.44
CA GLU A 172 9.17 34.04 -10.84
C GLU A 172 9.63 32.68 -10.34
N ILE A 173 8.70 31.77 -9.98
CA ILE A 173 9.05 30.45 -9.46
C ILE A 173 9.28 29.42 -10.56
N ILE A 174 8.82 29.72 -11.79
CA ILE A 174 8.94 28.81 -12.92
C ILE A 174 10.25 29.07 -13.68
N PRO A 175 11.12 28.06 -13.85
CA PRO A 175 12.31 28.18 -14.68
C PRO A 175 11.97 28.63 -16.10
N GLY A 176 12.65 29.67 -16.59
CA GLY A 176 12.37 30.27 -17.90
C GLY A 176 12.58 29.33 -19.11
N GLY A 177 13.24 28.19 -18.91
CA GLY A 177 13.41 27.14 -19.93
C GLY A 177 12.25 26.16 -20.03
N LEU A 178 11.34 26.13 -19.06
CA LEU A 178 10.14 25.30 -19.10
C LEU A 178 9.01 26.03 -19.80
N SER A 179 8.34 25.36 -20.74
CA SER A 179 7.07 25.82 -21.34
C SER A 179 5.88 25.50 -20.43
N ASP A 180 4.70 26.04 -20.76
CA ASP A 180 3.46 25.69 -20.04
C ASP A 180 3.11 24.20 -20.19
N ALA A 181 3.44 23.61 -21.36
CA ALA A 181 3.24 22.18 -21.59
C ALA A 181 4.17 21.33 -20.71
N ASP A 182 5.41 21.76 -20.48
CA ASP A 182 6.33 21.03 -19.60
C ASP A 182 5.86 21.07 -18.14
N VAL A 183 5.39 22.23 -17.69
CA VAL A 183 4.83 22.39 -16.34
C VAL A 183 3.56 21.55 -16.18
N ALA A 184 2.65 21.60 -17.14
CA ALA A 184 1.43 20.78 -17.13
C ALA A 184 1.77 19.28 -17.11
N HIS A 185 2.78 18.87 -17.88
CA HIS A 185 3.26 17.49 -17.89
C HIS A 185 3.80 17.07 -16.53
N PHE A 186 4.60 17.90 -15.85
CA PHE A 186 5.09 17.58 -14.51
C PHE A 186 3.96 17.45 -13.47
N ILE A 187 2.94 18.31 -13.53
CA ILE A 187 1.76 18.17 -12.66
C ILE A 187 1.11 16.81 -12.88
N GLY A 188 0.80 16.46 -14.14
CA GLY A 188 0.17 15.19 -14.48
C GLY A 188 1.02 13.96 -14.14
N VAL A 189 2.35 14.04 -14.29
CA VAL A 189 3.26 12.96 -13.91
C VAL A 189 3.28 12.75 -12.40
N LEU A 190 3.25 13.82 -11.61
CA LEU A 190 3.24 13.70 -10.16
C LEU A 190 1.97 13.02 -9.64
N HIS A 191 0.81 13.27 -10.23
CA HIS A 191 -0.42 12.54 -9.88
C HIS A 191 -0.34 11.06 -10.23
N ASN A 192 0.16 10.74 -11.43
CA ASN A 192 0.09 9.38 -11.97
C ASN A 192 1.23 8.47 -11.48
N HIS A 193 2.39 9.02 -11.10
CA HIS A 193 3.60 8.21 -10.85
C HIS A 193 4.21 8.38 -9.46
N SER A 194 3.70 9.29 -8.62
CA SER A 194 4.20 9.39 -7.24
C SER A 194 3.77 8.17 -6.43
N GLN A 195 4.69 7.62 -5.66
CA GLN A 195 4.46 6.50 -4.76
C GLN A 195 4.24 7.03 -3.35
N ALA A 196 3.28 6.45 -2.62
CA ALA A 196 3.11 6.73 -1.20
C ALA A 196 4.36 6.32 -0.41
N LEU A 197 4.75 7.17 0.55
CA LEU A 197 5.90 6.99 1.42
C LEU A 197 5.44 7.15 2.87
N GLU A 198 5.01 6.02 3.46
CA GLU A 198 4.37 6.00 4.78
C GLU A 198 5.23 6.61 5.90
N GLU A 199 6.55 6.36 5.90
CA GLU A 199 7.43 6.84 6.97
C GLU A 199 7.59 8.36 7.02
N ILE A 200 7.33 9.05 5.92
CA ILE A 200 7.35 10.52 5.86
C ILE A 200 5.93 11.09 5.73
N ASP A 201 4.90 10.24 5.85
CA ASP A 201 3.50 10.58 5.60
C ASP A 201 3.38 11.44 4.34
N GLY A 202 3.79 10.89 3.19
CA GLY A 202 3.94 11.68 1.97
C GLY A 202 3.99 10.88 0.68
N SER A 203 4.52 11.49 -0.37
CA SER A 203 4.77 10.82 -1.64
C SER A 203 6.10 11.22 -2.28
N GLY A 204 6.60 10.36 -3.16
CA GLY A 204 7.79 10.64 -3.95
C GLY A 204 7.74 10.08 -5.36
N LEU A 205 8.44 10.76 -6.27
CA LEU A 205 8.58 10.35 -7.67
C LEU A 205 9.91 9.63 -7.88
N PHE A 206 9.87 8.52 -8.59
CA PHE A 206 11.03 7.66 -8.85
C PHE A 206 11.27 7.55 -10.36
N GLN A 207 12.52 7.39 -10.81
CA GLN A 207 12.80 7.34 -12.24
C GLN A 207 12.50 5.94 -12.81
N TYR A 208 13.00 4.89 -12.17
CA TYR A 208 12.89 3.52 -12.68
C TYR A 208 11.65 2.80 -12.16
N VAL A 209 11.28 3.00 -10.89
CA VAL A 209 10.04 2.43 -10.34
C VAL A 209 8.82 2.85 -11.17
N SER A 210 8.73 4.12 -11.59
CA SER A 210 7.66 4.63 -12.47
C SER A 210 7.62 4.02 -13.88
N LYS A 211 8.61 3.20 -14.26
CA LYS A 211 8.63 2.45 -15.54
C LYS A 211 8.21 0.99 -15.38
N LEU A 212 7.99 0.53 -14.15
CA LEU A 212 7.49 -0.82 -13.92
C LEU A 212 6.07 -0.93 -14.45
N SER A 213 5.76 -2.08 -15.04
CA SER A 213 4.42 -2.34 -15.57
C SER A 213 3.54 -3.00 -14.53
N HIS A 214 2.26 -2.65 -14.52
CA HIS A 214 1.30 -3.32 -13.65
C HIS A 214 1.06 -4.78 -14.06
N SER A 215 0.95 -5.67 -13.07
CA SER A 215 0.33 -6.99 -13.19
C SER A 215 -0.32 -7.38 -11.87
N CYS A 216 -1.61 -7.74 -11.89
CA CYS A 216 -2.31 -8.30 -10.72
C CYS A 216 -1.77 -9.68 -10.27
N LEU A 217 -0.82 -10.24 -11.03
CA LEU A 217 -0.03 -11.43 -10.72
C LEU A 217 1.45 -11.06 -10.83
N PRO A 218 1.95 -10.19 -9.94
CA PRO A 218 3.25 -9.56 -10.08
C PRO A 218 4.39 -10.57 -9.98
N ASN A 219 5.57 -10.16 -10.42
CA ASN A 219 6.83 -10.90 -10.21
C ASN A 219 7.82 -10.13 -9.35
N VAL A 220 7.50 -8.88 -9.00
CA VAL A 220 8.26 -7.99 -8.14
C VAL A 220 7.35 -7.41 -7.06
N ASN A 221 7.87 -7.28 -5.85
CA ASN A 221 7.30 -6.49 -4.75
C ASN A 221 8.12 -5.20 -4.56
N LEU A 222 7.45 -4.12 -4.18
CA LEU A 222 8.10 -2.88 -3.79
C LEU A 222 8.09 -2.78 -2.26
N THR A 223 9.19 -2.37 -1.67
CA THR A 223 9.28 -2.09 -0.24
C THR A 223 9.87 -0.70 -0.06
N VAL A 224 9.35 0.05 0.91
CA VAL A 224 9.73 1.44 1.18
C VAL A 224 10.45 1.53 2.54
N ASP A 225 11.42 2.44 2.65
CA ASP A 225 12.03 2.96 3.89
C ASP A 225 12.44 4.41 3.62
N GLY A 226 11.87 5.31 4.41
CA GLY A 226 11.91 6.74 4.23
C GLY A 226 11.59 7.15 2.79
N THR A 227 12.62 7.54 2.05
CA THR A 227 12.53 8.01 0.65
C THR A 227 13.17 7.06 -0.36
N THR A 228 13.40 5.81 0.03
CA THR A 228 14.03 4.78 -0.80
C THR A 228 13.06 3.63 -1.04
N ILE A 229 13.00 3.16 -2.29
CA ILE A 229 12.24 1.98 -2.68
C ILE A 229 13.20 0.86 -3.10
N TRP A 230 12.91 -0.36 -2.66
CA TRP A 230 13.53 -1.59 -3.14
C TRP A 230 12.56 -2.38 -4.00
N ALA A 231 13.06 -2.86 -5.13
CA ALA A 231 12.36 -3.83 -5.96
C ALA A 231 12.90 -5.23 -5.68
N THR A 232 12.05 -6.16 -5.24
CA THR A 232 12.45 -7.54 -4.90
C THR A 232 11.68 -8.53 -5.74
N ALA A 233 12.37 -9.51 -6.34
CA ALA A 233 11.71 -10.57 -7.08
C ALA A 233 10.96 -11.53 -6.14
N ILE A 234 9.64 -11.62 -6.24
CA ILE A 234 8.81 -12.53 -5.42
C ILE A 234 8.61 -13.92 -6.03
N LYS A 235 9.02 -14.10 -7.28
CA LYS A 235 9.07 -15.41 -7.95
C LYS A 235 10.27 -15.47 -8.89
N PRO A 236 10.70 -16.66 -9.34
CA PRO A 236 11.79 -16.77 -10.32
C PRO A 236 11.47 -15.98 -11.60
N ILE A 237 12.42 -15.18 -12.07
CA ILE A 237 12.29 -14.34 -13.28
C ILE A 237 13.29 -14.83 -14.33
N ALA A 238 12.80 -15.10 -15.55
CA ALA A 238 13.63 -15.54 -16.66
C ALA A 238 14.33 -14.37 -17.36
N ILE A 239 15.42 -14.67 -18.09
CA ILE A 239 16.12 -13.67 -18.92
C ILE A 239 15.16 -13.08 -19.97
N GLY A 240 15.06 -11.76 -20.01
CA GLY A 240 14.19 -11.01 -20.94
C GLY A 240 12.72 -10.99 -20.54
N GLU A 241 12.37 -11.53 -19.36
CA GLU A 241 11.04 -11.40 -18.78
C GLU A 241 10.84 -9.99 -18.21
N PRO A 242 9.69 -9.34 -18.47
CA PRO A 242 9.38 -8.03 -17.91
C PRO A 242 9.17 -8.12 -16.40
N LEU A 243 9.63 -7.10 -15.69
CA LEU A 243 9.35 -6.89 -14.28
C LEU A 243 7.98 -6.23 -14.15
N THR A 244 7.17 -6.77 -13.26
CA THR A 244 5.79 -6.37 -13.04
C THR A 244 5.48 -6.32 -11.56
N VAL A 245 4.74 -5.28 -11.16
CA VAL A 245 4.33 -5.00 -9.79
C VAL A 245 2.82 -4.81 -9.75
N ASP A 246 2.20 -4.94 -8.57
CA ASP A 246 0.83 -4.51 -8.39
C ASP A 246 0.81 -3.01 -8.05
N LEU A 247 0.73 -2.15 -9.06
CA LEU A 247 0.68 -0.68 -8.86
C LEU A 247 -0.60 -0.19 -8.17
N MET A 248 -1.64 -1.02 -8.09
CA MET A 248 -2.98 -0.59 -7.66
C MET A 248 -3.40 -1.20 -6.32
N ASP A 249 -2.56 -2.06 -5.74
CA ASP A 249 -2.87 -2.85 -4.55
C ASP A 249 -4.22 -3.60 -4.63
N VAL A 250 -4.43 -4.31 -5.75
CA VAL A 250 -5.71 -4.99 -6.08
C VAL A 250 -5.67 -6.51 -5.82
N PHE A 251 -4.82 -6.97 -4.90
CA PHE A 251 -4.51 -8.38 -4.70
C PHE A 251 -5.73 -9.25 -4.28
N TYR A 252 -6.70 -8.66 -3.57
CA TYR A 252 -7.95 -9.32 -3.14
C TYR A 252 -9.20 -8.76 -3.84
N SER A 253 -9.07 -7.77 -4.72
CA SER A 253 -10.23 -7.14 -5.37
C SER A 253 -10.93 -8.11 -6.33
N ALA A 254 -12.26 -8.02 -6.42
CA ALA A 254 -13.03 -8.74 -7.43
C ALA A 254 -12.68 -8.24 -8.85
N SER A 255 -12.96 -9.04 -9.88
CA SER A 255 -12.58 -8.67 -11.25
C SER A 255 -13.18 -7.36 -11.75
N ASN A 256 -14.36 -6.96 -11.27
CA ASN A 256 -15.02 -5.74 -11.71
C ASN A 256 -14.33 -4.51 -11.10
N ASP A 257 -14.16 -4.48 -9.78
CA ASP A 257 -13.49 -3.40 -9.06
C ASP A 257 -12.05 -3.23 -9.56
N ARG A 258 -11.36 -4.36 -9.77
CA ARG A 258 -10.01 -4.36 -10.36
C ARG A 258 -10.00 -3.79 -11.78
N ALA A 259 -10.99 -4.11 -12.61
CA ALA A 259 -11.07 -3.58 -13.97
C ALA A 259 -11.39 -2.08 -13.98
N GLU A 260 -12.21 -1.62 -13.03
CA GLU A 260 -12.53 -0.19 -12.84
C GLU A 260 -11.28 0.59 -12.39
N ALA A 261 -10.60 0.13 -11.35
CA ALA A 261 -9.36 0.76 -10.86
C ALA A 261 -8.31 0.89 -11.97
N LEU A 262 -8.08 -0.19 -12.75
CA LEU A 262 -7.15 -0.14 -13.87
C LEU A 262 -7.60 0.78 -15.01
N ALA A 263 -8.91 0.91 -15.24
CA ALA A 263 -9.42 1.80 -16.28
C ALA A 263 -9.25 3.27 -15.91
N THR A 264 -9.47 3.63 -14.65
CA THR A 264 -9.26 4.99 -14.11
C THR A 264 -7.82 5.45 -14.32
N GLU A 265 -6.85 4.57 -14.06
CA GLU A 265 -5.42 4.87 -14.24
C GLU A 265 -4.91 4.64 -15.68
N GLU A 266 -5.80 4.37 -16.64
CA GLU A 266 -5.46 4.03 -18.04
C GLU A 266 -4.49 2.84 -18.19
N ILE A 267 -4.48 1.92 -17.24
CA ILE A 267 -3.63 0.74 -17.20
C ILE A 267 -4.25 -0.41 -18.01
N HIS A 268 -3.51 -0.90 -18.99
CA HIS A 268 -3.91 -2.06 -19.79
C HIS A 268 -3.22 -3.36 -19.33
N CYS A 269 -3.77 -4.00 -18.31
CA CYS A 269 -3.24 -5.28 -17.80
C CYS A 269 -3.67 -6.48 -18.67
N THR A 270 -2.73 -7.36 -18.99
CA THR A 270 -2.96 -8.59 -19.78
C THR A 270 -2.66 -9.87 -18.99
N CYS A 271 -2.62 -9.78 -17.66
CA CYS A 271 -2.33 -10.92 -16.78
C CYS A 271 -3.46 -11.99 -16.83
N GLY A 272 -3.19 -13.16 -16.24
CA GLY A 272 -4.15 -14.27 -16.20
C GLY A 272 -5.48 -13.92 -15.54
N TYR A 273 -5.48 -13.04 -14.52
CA TYR A 273 -6.70 -12.55 -13.89
C TYR A 273 -7.49 -11.60 -14.78
N CYS A 274 -6.85 -10.61 -15.41
CA CYS A 274 -7.53 -9.64 -16.27
C CYS A 274 -8.03 -10.27 -17.59
N THR A 275 -7.37 -11.30 -18.08
CA THR A 275 -7.80 -12.04 -19.29
C THR A 275 -8.83 -13.13 -18.99
N GLY A 276 -9.09 -13.43 -17.71
CA GLY A 276 -9.94 -14.54 -17.27
C GLY A 276 -9.36 -15.93 -17.55
N ALA A 277 -8.07 -16.02 -17.91
CA ALA A 277 -7.35 -17.28 -18.09
C ALA A 277 -7.14 -18.02 -16.75
N ILE A 278 -7.12 -17.26 -15.65
CA ILE A 278 -7.15 -17.78 -14.28
C ILE A 278 -8.51 -17.40 -13.67
N PRO A 279 -9.19 -18.32 -12.97
CA PRO A 279 -10.43 -18.01 -12.27
C PRO A 279 -10.27 -16.85 -11.29
N ASP A 280 -11.33 -16.07 -11.10
CA ASP A 280 -11.36 -15.02 -10.10
C ASP A 280 -11.58 -15.64 -8.70
N PHE A 281 -10.47 -15.87 -7.98
CA PHE A 281 -10.50 -16.51 -6.67
C PHE A 281 -11.13 -15.63 -5.58
N ALA A 282 -11.11 -14.30 -5.75
CA ALA A 282 -11.77 -13.35 -4.86
C ALA A 282 -13.31 -13.41 -4.97
N ARG A 283 -13.84 -13.97 -6.06
CA ARG A 283 -15.27 -14.25 -6.23
C ARG A 283 -15.56 -15.74 -6.05
N ALA A 284 -15.41 -16.21 -4.81
CA ALA A 284 -15.62 -17.60 -4.43
C ALA A 284 -17.06 -17.89 -3.96
N PHE A 285 -17.71 -18.88 -4.57
CA PHE A 285 -19.06 -19.31 -4.19
C PHE A 285 -19.12 -20.80 -3.85
N LYS A 286 -20.11 -21.21 -3.04
CA LYS A 286 -20.37 -22.63 -2.77
C LYS A 286 -20.94 -23.32 -4.01
N CYS A 287 -20.55 -24.57 -4.24
CA CYS A 287 -21.22 -25.37 -5.28
C CYS A 287 -22.71 -25.57 -4.96
N LYS A 288 -23.56 -25.44 -5.99
CA LYS A 288 -25.01 -25.68 -5.87
C LYS A 288 -25.37 -27.16 -5.80
N ASP A 289 -24.44 -28.05 -6.17
CA ASP A 289 -24.61 -29.48 -5.96
C ASP A 289 -24.34 -29.81 -4.49
N THR A 290 -25.39 -30.17 -3.75
CA THR A 290 -25.30 -30.47 -2.31
C THR A 290 -24.49 -31.72 -1.98
N ALA A 291 -24.11 -32.51 -2.99
CA ALA A 291 -23.16 -33.63 -2.83
C ALA A 291 -21.70 -33.21 -3.09
N CYS A 292 -21.44 -31.94 -3.40
CA CYS A 292 -20.12 -31.40 -3.74
C CYS A 292 -19.73 -30.26 -2.80
N ASP A 293 -18.66 -30.44 -2.02
CA ASP A 293 -18.07 -29.39 -1.18
C ASP A 293 -17.12 -28.46 -1.96
N GLY A 294 -17.25 -28.42 -3.28
CA GLY A 294 -16.39 -27.64 -4.16
C GLY A 294 -16.71 -26.15 -4.18
N ILE A 295 -15.77 -25.36 -4.70
CA ILE A 295 -15.86 -23.90 -4.80
C ILE A 295 -16.06 -23.53 -6.27
N VAL A 296 -16.97 -22.59 -6.53
CA VAL A 296 -17.28 -22.05 -7.85
C VAL A 296 -16.64 -20.68 -7.99
N HIS A 297 -16.01 -20.43 -9.15
CA HIS A 297 -15.41 -19.16 -9.51
C HIS A 297 -15.87 -18.70 -10.88
N PRO A 298 -15.96 -17.38 -11.13
CA PRO A 298 -16.01 -16.84 -12.47
C PRO A 298 -14.71 -17.16 -13.22
N THR A 299 -14.87 -17.48 -14.50
CA THR A 299 -13.79 -17.65 -15.48
C THR A 299 -14.12 -16.79 -16.71
N ALA A 300 -13.24 -16.74 -17.72
CA ALA A 300 -13.52 -16.03 -18.97
C ALA A 300 -14.83 -16.45 -19.66
N GLU A 301 -15.32 -17.67 -19.44
CA GLU A 301 -16.48 -18.22 -20.16
C GLU A 301 -17.73 -18.40 -19.29
N LYS A 302 -17.55 -18.72 -18.01
CA LYS A 302 -18.64 -19.16 -17.12
C LYS A 302 -18.22 -19.21 -15.66
N TYR A 303 -19.20 -19.42 -14.79
CA TYR A 303 -18.98 -19.83 -13.40
C TYR A 303 -18.83 -21.35 -13.34
N ALA A 304 -17.72 -21.85 -12.80
CA ALA A 304 -17.46 -23.29 -12.75
C ALA A 304 -16.89 -23.74 -11.40
N CYS A 305 -17.37 -24.90 -10.93
CA CYS A 305 -16.84 -25.56 -9.74
C CYS A 305 -15.45 -26.16 -10.01
N THR A 306 -14.48 -25.92 -9.14
CA THR A 306 -13.13 -26.48 -9.25
C THR A 306 -13.07 -27.98 -8.92
N ALA A 307 -14.05 -28.51 -8.19
CA ALA A 307 -14.10 -29.92 -7.78
C ALA A 307 -14.91 -30.82 -8.73
N CYS A 308 -16.18 -30.50 -8.98
CA CYS A 308 -17.06 -31.32 -9.82
C CYS A 308 -17.16 -30.82 -11.28
N HIS A 309 -16.58 -29.66 -11.59
CA HIS A 309 -16.62 -29.03 -12.91
C HIS A 309 -18.03 -28.69 -13.42
N ALA A 310 -19.05 -28.75 -12.56
CA ALA A 310 -20.37 -28.23 -12.87
C ALA A 310 -20.26 -26.74 -13.16
N ALA A 311 -20.83 -26.33 -14.29
CA ALA A 311 -20.95 -24.94 -14.68
C ALA A 311 -22.34 -24.42 -14.35
N TRP A 312 -22.42 -23.17 -13.90
CA TRP A 312 -23.70 -22.49 -13.76
C TRP A 312 -24.20 -21.96 -15.10
N SER A 313 -25.53 -21.84 -15.23
CA SER A 313 -26.13 -21.06 -16.31
C SER A 313 -25.99 -19.56 -16.04
N ASP A 314 -26.11 -18.75 -17.08
CA ASP A 314 -26.04 -17.27 -16.96
C ASP A 314 -27.04 -16.75 -15.92
N GLU A 315 -28.28 -17.24 -15.94
CA GLU A 315 -29.30 -16.84 -14.97
C GLU A 315 -28.98 -17.27 -13.53
N GLN A 316 -28.17 -18.31 -13.33
CA GLN A 316 -27.70 -18.71 -12.02
C GLN A 316 -26.55 -17.82 -11.53
N ALA A 317 -25.74 -17.29 -12.45
CA ALA A 317 -24.68 -16.32 -12.16
C ALA A 317 -25.30 -14.95 -11.81
N GLU A 318 -26.19 -14.44 -12.65
CA GLU A 318 -26.91 -13.17 -12.42
C GLU A 318 -27.63 -13.16 -11.06
N GLN A 319 -28.25 -14.28 -10.68
CA GLN A 319 -28.93 -14.42 -9.38
C GLN A 319 -27.99 -14.28 -8.19
N VAL A 320 -26.74 -14.75 -8.29
CA VAL A 320 -25.80 -14.64 -7.16
C VAL A 320 -25.10 -13.28 -7.15
N GLU A 321 -24.79 -12.70 -8.31
CA GLU A 321 -24.20 -11.36 -8.41
C GLU A 321 -25.16 -10.31 -7.86
N ALA A 322 -26.47 -10.46 -8.08
CA ALA A 322 -27.48 -9.59 -7.50
C ALA A 322 -27.55 -9.65 -5.95
N LEU A 323 -26.88 -10.60 -5.30
CA LEU A 323 -26.82 -10.72 -3.85
C LEU A 323 -25.61 -10.01 -3.23
N ASP A 324 -24.65 -9.52 -4.01
CA ASP A 324 -23.43 -8.90 -3.47
C ASP A 324 -23.77 -7.73 -2.55
N MET A 325 -24.53 -6.73 -3.01
CA MET A 325 -24.90 -5.56 -2.20
C MET A 325 -25.74 -5.89 -0.96
N PRO A 326 -26.82 -6.71 -1.04
CA PRO A 326 -27.54 -7.16 0.15
C PRO A 326 -26.67 -7.91 1.17
N LEU A 327 -25.68 -8.69 0.70
CA LEU A 327 -24.81 -9.46 1.59
C LEU A 327 -23.70 -8.62 2.21
N ILE A 328 -23.18 -7.62 1.50
CA ILE A 328 -22.28 -6.59 2.06
C ILE A 328 -22.96 -5.95 3.27
N VAL A 329 -24.17 -5.39 3.08
CA VAL A 329 -24.93 -4.72 4.16
C VAL A 329 -25.22 -5.67 5.33
N ALA A 330 -25.55 -6.93 5.05
CA ALA A 330 -25.83 -7.90 6.10
C ALA A 330 -24.57 -8.26 6.91
N LEU A 331 -23.43 -8.42 6.23
CA LEU A 331 -22.16 -8.79 6.87
C LEU A 331 -21.53 -7.62 7.63
N GLU A 332 -21.63 -6.39 7.12
CA GLU A 332 -21.22 -5.17 7.84
C GLU A 332 -22.02 -4.95 9.14
N ALA A 333 -23.27 -5.41 9.17
CA ALA A 333 -24.11 -5.34 10.37
C ALA A 333 -23.82 -6.45 11.39
N ALA A 334 -22.99 -7.45 11.05
CA ALA A 334 -22.63 -8.51 11.98
C ALA A 334 -21.67 -7.97 13.05
N SER A 335 -21.99 -8.25 14.32
CA SER A 335 -21.20 -7.79 15.46
C SER A 335 -20.43 -8.91 16.15
N THR A 336 -20.67 -10.15 15.74
CA THR A 336 -20.04 -11.35 16.30
C THR A 336 -19.71 -12.36 15.21
N PHE A 337 -18.74 -13.25 15.47
CA PHE A 337 -18.44 -14.37 14.58
C PHE A 337 -19.65 -15.27 14.33
N ALA A 338 -20.52 -15.46 15.32
CA ALA A 338 -21.69 -16.33 15.17
C ALA A 338 -22.71 -15.76 14.17
N GLU A 339 -22.92 -14.44 14.20
CA GLU A 339 -23.76 -13.74 13.22
C GLU A 339 -23.14 -13.79 11.83
N TYR A 340 -21.84 -13.46 11.72
CA TYR A 340 -21.08 -13.56 10.48
C TYR A 340 -21.15 -14.96 9.86
N ASP A 341 -20.86 -16.00 10.64
CA ASP A 341 -20.87 -17.40 10.20
C ASP A 341 -22.29 -17.84 9.79
N ALA A 342 -23.33 -17.38 10.49
CA ALA A 342 -24.72 -17.67 10.14
C ALA A 342 -25.14 -17.04 8.81
N ILE A 343 -24.72 -15.78 8.55
CA ILE A 343 -24.99 -15.09 7.28
C ILE A 343 -24.30 -15.83 6.14
N ILE A 344 -23.01 -16.16 6.28
CA ILE A 344 -22.27 -16.92 5.26
C ILE A 344 -22.91 -18.28 5.07
N ALA A 345 -23.25 -19.01 6.13
CA ALA A 345 -23.87 -20.33 6.02
C ALA A 345 -25.17 -20.30 5.20
N ALA A 346 -26.00 -19.27 5.39
CA ALA A 346 -27.27 -19.07 4.68
C ALA A 346 -27.11 -18.51 3.25
N SER A 347 -25.93 -18.01 2.88
CA SER A 347 -25.66 -17.40 1.58
C SER A 347 -25.00 -18.38 0.59
N PRO A 348 -24.99 -18.07 -0.72
CA PRO A 348 -24.21 -18.82 -1.70
C PRO A 348 -22.71 -18.50 -1.68
N LEU A 349 -22.27 -17.51 -0.90
CA LEU A 349 -20.85 -17.12 -0.84
C LEU A 349 -20.03 -18.20 -0.15
N HIS A 350 -18.81 -18.40 -0.64
CA HIS A 350 -17.79 -19.13 0.11
C HIS A 350 -17.03 -18.13 1.01
N LYS A 351 -16.44 -18.60 2.12
CA LYS A 351 -15.68 -17.75 3.04
C LYS A 351 -14.49 -16.99 2.42
N TYR A 352 -14.04 -17.41 1.25
CA TYR A 352 -12.93 -16.77 0.51
C TYR A 352 -13.41 -15.61 -0.39
N HIS A 353 -14.71 -15.36 -0.48
CA HIS A 353 -15.26 -14.25 -1.25
C HIS A 353 -14.78 -12.91 -0.68
N HIS A 354 -14.45 -11.93 -1.54
CA HIS A 354 -13.95 -10.62 -1.14
C HIS A 354 -14.85 -9.92 -0.10
N VAL A 355 -16.17 -9.94 -0.32
CA VAL A 355 -17.15 -9.44 0.67
C VAL A 355 -16.99 -10.11 2.05
N CYS A 356 -16.75 -11.42 2.10
CA CYS A 356 -16.54 -12.13 3.36
C CYS A 356 -15.21 -11.76 4.01
N TYR A 357 -14.15 -11.57 3.22
CA TYR A 357 -12.83 -11.15 3.69
C TYR A 357 -12.88 -9.74 4.29
N MET A 358 -13.43 -8.76 3.55
CA MET A 358 -13.58 -7.37 4.03
C MET A 358 -14.43 -7.29 5.30
N ALA A 359 -15.55 -8.02 5.35
CA ALA A 359 -16.39 -8.03 6.55
C ALA A 359 -15.69 -8.67 7.77
N LEU A 360 -14.81 -9.65 7.54
CA LEU A 360 -14.02 -10.27 8.60
C LEU A 360 -12.97 -9.32 9.16
N GLU A 361 -12.30 -8.57 8.27
CA GLU A 361 -11.35 -7.50 8.63
C GLU A 361 -12.03 -6.41 9.45
N ASN A 362 -13.16 -5.87 8.97
CA ASN A 362 -13.95 -4.85 9.66
C ASN A 362 -14.43 -5.32 11.03
N LEU A 363 -14.88 -6.58 11.14
CA LEU A 363 -15.33 -7.15 12.40
C LEU A 363 -14.16 -7.21 13.41
N SER A 364 -12.97 -7.61 12.97
CA SER A 364 -11.78 -7.68 13.82
C SER A 364 -11.23 -6.32 14.26
N ALA A 365 -11.50 -5.25 13.51
CA ALA A 365 -11.06 -3.90 13.87
C ALA A 365 -11.72 -3.35 15.15
N SER A 366 -12.79 -4.00 15.63
CA SER A 366 -13.51 -3.59 16.84
C SER A 366 -12.97 -4.19 18.14
N TRP A 367 -12.04 -5.15 18.06
CA TRP A 367 -11.60 -5.95 19.22
C TRP A 367 -10.46 -5.33 20.00
N SER A 368 -10.36 -5.72 21.27
CA SER A 368 -9.32 -5.27 22.19
C SER A 368 -8.48 -6.44 22.70
N GLU A 369 -7.51 -6.12 23.55
CA GLU A 369 -6.69 -7.10 24.26
C GLU A 369 -7.50 -8.09 25.13
N ASP A 370 -8.76 -7.76 25.44
CA ASP A 370 -9.65 -8.67 26.18
C ASP A 370 -10.20 -9.81 25.31
N ASP A 371 -10.03 -9.73 23.98
CA ASP A 371 -10.58 -10.65 22.97
C ASP A 371 -9.49 -11.56 22.35
N ASP A 372 -8.40 -11.84 23.08
CA ASP A 372 -7.22 -12.57 22.57
C ASP A 372 -7.55 -13.94 21.89
N ASP A 373 -8.52 -14.68 22.42
CA ASP A 373 -8.98 -15.95 21.83
C ASP A 373 -9.66 -15.73 20.46
N GLU A 374 -10.52 -14.72 20.36
CA GLU A 374 -11.20 -14.30 19.13
C GLU A 374 -10.21 -13.74 18.09
N ILE A 375 -9.22 -12.98 18.55
CA ILE A 375 -8.14 -12.44 17.70
C ILE A 375 -7.36 -13.58 17.03
N GLU A 376 -6.97 -14.62 17.78
CA GLU A 376 -6.29 -15.77 17.18
C GLU A 376 -7.15 -16.42 16.08
N VAL A 377 -8.45 -16.57 16.34
CA VAL A 377 -9.40 -17.17 15.38
C VAL A 377 -9.49 -16.34 14.10
N VAL A 378 -9.59 -15.01 14.17
CA VAL A 378 -9.63 -14.18 12.96
C VAL A 378 -8.31 -14.22 12.20
N CYS A 379 -7.16 -14.12 12.86
CA CYS A 379 -5.86 -14.17 12.20
C CYS A 379 -5.70 -15.46 11.39
N ARG A 380 -6.12 -16.60 11.94
CA ARG A 380 -6.13 -17.88 11.21
C ARG A 380 -7.07 -17.88 10.01
N ARG A 381 -8.27 -17.33 10.16
CA ARG A 381 -9.27 -17.24 9.06
C ARG A 381 -8.78 -16.32 7.94
N MET A 382 -8.22 -15.16 8.27
CA MET A 382 -7.64 -14.21 7.30
C MET A 382 -6.47 -14.84 6.54
N LEU A 383 -5.55 -15.52 7.24
CA LEU A 383 -4.46 -16.28 6.61
C LEU A 383 -4.97 -17.35 5.65
N GLU A 384 -6.04 -18.07 6.01
CA GLU A 384 -6.64 -19.08 5.14
C GLU A 384 -7.20 -18.44 3.85
N CYS A 385 -7.89 -17.31 3.99
CA CYS A 385 -8.46 -16.56 2.88
C CYS A 385 -7.38 -16.02 1.92
N ILE A 386 -6.39 -15.27 2.43
CA ILE A 386 -5.34 -14.66 1.60
C ILE A 386 -4.43 -15.71 0.95
N ASN A 387 -4.15 -16.83 1.62
CA ASN A 387 -3.38 -17.92 1.00
C ASN A 387 -4.16 -18.65 -0.11
N TYR A 388 -5.49 -18.59 -0.09
CA TYR A 388 -6.32 -19.13 -1.16
C TYR A 388 -6.39 -18.17 -2.37
N VAL A 389 -6.64 -16.88 -2.13
CA VAL A 389 -6.90 -15.90 -3.19
C VAL A 389 -5.63 -15.33 -3.83
N VAL A 390 -4.56 -15.17 -3.04
CA VAL A 390 -3.29 -14.61 -3.50
C VAL A 390 -2.28 -15.74 -3.67
N PRO A 391 -2.00 -16.25 -4.88
CA PRO A 391 -1.17 -17.44 -5.06
C PRO A 391 0.35 -17.15 -5.04
N TYR A 392 0.75 -15.93 -4.76
CA TYR A 392 2.14 -15.46 -4.76
C TYR A 392 2.56 -14.91 -3.39
N PRO A 393 3.87 -14.73 -3.12
CA PRO A 393 4.33 -14.03 -1.93
C PRO A 393 3.83 -12.58 -1.90
N HIS A 394 3.32 -12.13 -0.76
CA HIS A 394 2.69 -10.82 -0.60
C HIS A 394 3.01 -10.28 0.80
N GLU A 395 3.20 -8.96 0.93
CA GLU A 395 3.55 -8.34 2.21
C GLU A 395 2.43 -8.47 3.26
N GLU A 396 1.17 -8.29 2.87
CA GLU A 396 0.00 -8.62 3.71
C GLU A 396 0.06 -10.00 4.39
N LYS A 397 0.59 -11.02 3.71
CA LYS A 397 0.75 -12.34 4.36
C LYS A 397 1.77 -12.31 5.49
N THR A 398 2.82 -11.51 5.35
CA THR A 398 3.80 -11.28 6.41
C THR A 398 3.11 -10.66 7.62
N GLN A 399 2.29 -9.62 7.42
CA GLN A 399 1.54 -8.96 8.47
C GLN A 399 0.55 -9.93 9.15
N HIS A 400 -0.18 -10.73 8.38
CA HIS A 400 -1.10 -11.72 8.95
C HIS A 400 -0.40 -12.81 9.78
N TYR A 401 0.81 -13.25 9.38
CA TYR A 401 1.60 -14.18 10.19
C TYR A 401 2.13 -13.52 11.47
N ASP A 402 2.55 -12.25 11.40
CA ASP A 402 2.95 -11.47 12.56
C ASP A 402 1.80 -11.33 13.56
N ASN A 403 0.63 -10.86 13.11
CA ASN A 403 -0.58 -10.74 13.95
C ASN A 403 -0.97 -12.08 14.60
N LEU A 404 -0.87 -13.19 13.86
CA LEU A 404 -1.12 -14.52 14.42
C LEU A 404 -0.09 -14.87 15.53
N ALA A 405 1.19 -14.55 15.34
CA ALA A 405 2.21 -14.81 16.34
C ALA A 405 1.94 -14.04 17.64
N GLN A 406 1.54 -12.77 17.53
CA GLN A 406 1.19 -11.91 18.66
C GLN A 406 0.00 -12.48 19.45
N ALA A 407 -1.09 -12.85 18.75
CA ALA A 407 -2.25 -13.49 19.36
C ALA A 407 -1.88 -14.81 20.08
N LEU A 408 -0.96 -15.58 19.49
CA LEU A 408 -0.48 -16.83 20.09
C LEU A 408 0.36 -16.60 21.35
N ILE A 409 1.11 -15.51 21.44
CA ILE A 409 1.84 -15.12 22.65
C ILE A 409 0.85 -14.75 23.75
N SER A 410 -0.16 -13.93 23.45
CA SER A 410 -1.24 -13.60 24.39
C SER A 410 -1.89 -14.86 24.97
N ASN A 411 -2.17 -15.86 24.13
CA ASN A 411 -2.77 -17.13 24.54
C ASN A 411 -1.77 -18.12 25.19
N GLY A 412 -0.51 -17.72 25.40
CA GLY A 412 0.54 -18.54 26.01
C GLY A 412 1.05 -19.68 25.13
N ASN A 413 0.76 -19.67 23.83
CA ASN A 413 1.18 -20.68 22.86
C ASN A 413 2.46 -20.27 22.12
N VAL A 414 3.56 -20.23 22.87
CA VAL A 414 4.89 -19.81 22.38
C VAL A 414 5.36 -20.62 21.17
N ASN A 415 5.15 -21.95 21.16
CA ASN A 415 5.57 -22.77 20.02
C ASN A 415 4.80 -22.38 18.74
N GLY A 416 3.50 -22.13 18.85
CA GLY A 416 2.71 -21.65 17.73
C GLY A 416 3.17 -20.27 17.25
N ALA A 417 3.52 -19.37 18.18
CA ALA A 417 4.07 -18.06 17.87
C ALA A 417 5.41 -18.16 17.12
N THR A 418 6.32 -19.05 17.56
CA THR A 418 7.57 -19.32 16.84
C THR A 418 7.31 -19.79 15.41
N GLU A 419 6.40 -20.75 15.21
CA GLU A 419 6.03 -21.22 13.87
C GLU A 419 5.45 -20.08 13.00
N ALA A 420 4.63 -19.20 13.58
CA ALA A 420 4.08 -18.05 12.87
C ALA A 420 5.17 -17.02 12.51
N TYR A 421 6.10 -16.71 13.41
CA TYR A 421 7.25 -15.87 13.11
C TYR A 421 8.19 -16.47 12.07
N GLU A 422 8.37 -17.79 12.05
CA GLU A 422 9.12 -18.47 10.99
C GLU A 422 8.49 -18.20 9.62
N ARG A 423 7.16 -18.25 9.52
CA ARG A 423 6.45 -17.93 8.28
C ARG A 423 6.49 -16.45 7.93
N ALA A 424 6.40 -15.55 8.90
CA ALA A 424 6.59 -14.11 8.69
C ALA A 424 7.99 -13.83 8.16
N TYR A 425 9.03 -14.42 8.74
CA TYR A 425 10.41 -14.31 8.27
C TYR A 425 10.59 -14.82 6.84
N GLU A 426 10.09 -16.03 6.54
CA GLU A 426 10.17 -16.61 5.19
C GLU A 426 9.47 -15.73 4.15
N MET A 427 8.27 -15.22 4.47
CA MET A 427 7.50 -14.36 3.58
C MET A 427 8.19 -12.99 3.39
N SER A 428 8.65 -12.37 4.47
CA SER A 428 9.39 -11.10 4.43
C SER A 428 10.66 -11.23 3.59
N CYS A 429 11.40 -12.33 3.71
CA CYS A 429 12.58 -12.59 2.87
C CYS A 429 12.23 -12.68 1.38
N LEU A 430 11.06 -13.23 1.03
CA LEU A 430 10.61 -13.31 -0.35
C LEU A 430 10.16 -11.95 -0.90
N CYS A 431 9.49 -11.13 -0.08
CA CYS A 431 8.92 -9.83 -0.48
C CYS A 431 9.92 -8.67 -0.44
N SER A 432 10.87 -8.70 0.49
CA SER A 432 11.76 -7.55 0.77
C SER A 432 13.25 -7.91 0.81
N GLY A 433 13.56 -9.20 0.82
CA GLY A 433 14.94 -9.71 0.91
C GLY A 433 15.44 -9.90 2.34
N ALA A 434 16.34 -10.86 2.53
CA ALA A 434 16.75 -11.31 3.86
C ALA A 434 17.55 -10.29 4.71
N GLU A 435 18.07 -9.23 4.08
CA GLU A 435 18.78 -8.15 4.77
C GLU A 435 17.84 -7.02 5.22
N TYR A 436 16.59 -6.98 4.72
CA TYR A 436 15.61 -5.95 5.08
C TYR A 436 15.36 -5.93 6.59
N GLU A 437 15.17 -4.73 7.16
CA GLU A 437 15.07 -4.56 8.61
C GLU A 437 13.97 -5.43 9.23
N LYS A 438 12.75 -5.43 8.65
CA LYS A 438 11.67 -6.31 9.13
C LYS A 438 12.01 -7.79 8.98
N SER A 439 12.72 -8.21 7.92
CA SER A 439 13.18 -9.59 7.78
C SER A 439 14.18 -9.96 8.88
N VAL A 440 15.13 -9.09 9.19
CA VAL A 440 16.09 -9.29 10.29
C VAL A 440 15.38 -9.30 11.64
N PHE A 441 14.36 -8.46 11.81
CA PHE A 441 13.54 -8.42 13.01
C PHE A 441 12.77 -9.74 13.23
N TYR A 442 12.05 -10.24 12.23
CA TYR A 442 11.37 -11.54 12.34
C TYR A 442 12.35 -12.67 12.60
N LYS A 443 13.55 -12.63 12.01
CA LYS A 443 14.60 -13.60 12.33
C LYS A 443 14.98 -13.59 13.82
N LYS A 444 15.10 -12.41 14.44
CA LYS A 444 15.37 -12.29 15.89
C LYS A 444 14.21 -12.85 16.72
N LEU A 445 12.97 -12.62 16.30
CA LEU A 445 11.77 -13.16 16.95
C LEU A 445 11.66 -14.68 16.83
N VAL A 446 12.12 -15.27 15.72
CA VAL A 446 12.27 -16.73 15.60
C VAL A 446 13.33 -17.26 16.56
N GLU A 447 14.49 -16.60 16.63
CA GLU A 447 15.61 -17.02 17.49
C GLU A 447 15.30 -16.85 18.99
N ASN A 448 14.52 -15.84 19.34
CA ASN A 448 14.14 -15.48 20.71
C ASN A 448 12.66 -15.11 20.77
N THR A 449 11.77 -16.10 20.57
CA THR A 449 10.33 -15.84 20.63
C THR A 449 9.90 -15.42 22.03
N PRO A 450 9.22 -14.27 22.19
CA PRO A 450 8.69 -13.85 23.48
C PRO A 450 7.75 -14.90 24.07
N ALA A 451 7.85 -15.14 25.38
CA ALA A 451 7.02 -16.10 26.09
C ALA A 451 5.80 -15.46 26.76
N THR A 452 5.80 -14.14 26.95
CA THR A 452 4.72 -13.37 27.58
C THR A 452 4.44 -12.08 26.82
N ARG A 453 3.30 -11.44 27.12
CA ARG A 453 2.92 -10.14 26.56
C ARG A 453 3.96 -9.07 26.89
N GLU A 454 4.50 -9.07 28.11
CA GLU A 454 5.54 -8.11 28.52
C GLU A 454 6.84 -8.29 27.73
N GLU A 455 7.31 -9.52 27.56
CA GLU A 455 8.48 -9.80 26.72
C GLU A 455 8.23 -9.40 25.26
N TRP A 456 7.00 -9.55 24.78
CA TRP A 456 6.60 -9.14 23.44
C TRP A 456 6.62 -7.61 23.29
N MET A 457 6.05 -6.85 24.23
CA MET A 457 6.08 -5.39 24.21
C MET A 457 7.53 -4.87 24.16
N VAL A 458 8.42 -5.42 24.99
CA VAL A 458 9.85 -5.09 24.97
C VAL A 458 10.49 -5.40 23.61
N ALA A 459 10.16 -6.56 23.01
CA ALA A 459 10.71 -6.95 21.72
C ALA A 459 10.30 -6.00 20.58
N TYR A 460 9.10 -5.42 20.66
CA TYR A 460 8.58 -4.45 19.69
C TYR A 460 8.89 -2.99 20.07
N GLY A 461 9.56 -2.75 21.21
CA GLY A 461 9.90 -1.40 21.69
C GLY A 461 8.70 -0.60 22.19
N LEU A 462 7.68 -1.28 22.73
CA LEU A 462 6.45 -0.71 23.27
C LEU A 462 6.48 -0.54 24.80
N ASP A 463 7.64 -0.75 25.43
CA ASP A 463 7.85 -0.82 26.88
C ASP A 463 8.21 0.52 27.54
N GLY A 464 7.98 1.65 26.88
CA GLY A 464 8.37 2.97 27.40
C GLY A 464 7.27 4.02 27.29
N ASP A 465 6.39 4.08 28.30
CA ASP A 465 5.58 5.27 28.63
C ASP A 465 5.00 5.24 30.07
N ASP A 466 5.73 4.69 31.06
CA ASP A 466 5.25 4.66 32.46
C ASP A 466 6.33 4.97 33.54
N ASP A 467 7.49 5.51 33.16
CA ASP A 467 8.60 5.76 34.12
C ASP A 467 9.12 7.22 34.12
N ASP A 468 8.27 8.21 33.82
CA ASP A 468 8.54 9.63 34.10
C ASP A 468 7.63 10.17 35.23
N GLU A 469 7.62 9.49 36.38
CA GLU A 469 7.23 10.10 37.67
C GLU A 469 8.15 9.65 38.82
N GLU A 470 9.20 10.42 39.12
CA GLU A 470 9.72 10.62 40.49
C GLU A 470 10.14 12.08 40.77
#